data_AF-A0A7Y4VUH6-F1
#
_entry.id   AF-A0A7Y4VUH6-F1
#
_cell.length_a   1.000
_cell.length_b   1.000
_cell.length_c   1.000
_cell.angle_alpha   90.00
_cell.angle_beta   90.00
_cell.angle_gamma   90.00
#
_symmetry.space_group_name_H-M   'P 1'
#
loop_
_entity.id
_entity.type
_entity.pdbx_description
1 polymer ?
#
loop_
_entity_poly.entity_id
_entity_poly.type
_entity_poly.pdbx_seq_one_letter_code
_entity_poly.pdbx_strand_id
1 'polypeptide(L)' 'GSHIHVAISDGDGVTIGGHLVSGCKMYTTAEIVIAEFDDVIYKRELLENDSGYEELVVYKK' A
#
# COMPACT_ATOMS: atom_id res chain seq x y z
N GLY A 1 7.84 -2.15 4.79
CA GLY A 1 7.38 -2.19 3.38
C GLY A 1 6.05 -1.46 3.24
N SER A 2 5.72 -1.01 2.04
CA SER A 2 4.45 -0.32 1.75
C SER A 2 3.30 -1.31 1.63
N HIS A 3 2.12 -0.96 2.13
CA HIS A 3 0.89 -1.74 2.00
C HIS A 3 -0.10 -0.95 1.16
N ILE A 4 -0.15 -1.22 -0.14
CA ILE A 4 -0.90 -0.41 -1.12
C ILE A 4 -1.94 -1.29 -1.79
N HIS A 5 -3.20 -0.83 -1.80
CA HIS A 5 -4.29 -1.46 -2.53
C HIS A 5 -4.72 -0.57 -3.69
N VAL A 6 -5.30 -1.18 -4.72
CA VAL A 6 -5.76 -0.48 -5.93
C VAL A 6 -7.12 -1.00 -6.37
N ALA A 7 -7.91 -0.14 -7.00
CA ALA A 7 -9.08 -0.49 -7.80
C ALA A 7 -8.89 0.04 -9.22
N ILE A 8 -9.15 -0.80 -10.23
CA ILE A 8 -8.90 -0.51 -11.65
C ILE A 8 -10.15 -0.92 -12.43
N SER A 9 -10.59 -0.06 -13.36
CA SER A 9 -11.71 -0.35 -14.26
C SER A 9 -11.20 -0.58 -15.69
N ASP A 10 -11.79 -1.55 -16.39
CA ASP A 10 -11.51 -1.78 -17.81
C ASP A 10 -12.35 -0.88 -18.74
N GLY A 11 -12.26 -1.11 -20.05
CA GLY A 11 -12.97 -0.34 -21.07
C GLY A 11 -14.50 -0.49 -21.04
N ASP A 12 -15.02 -1.54 -20.40
CA ASP A 12 -16.46 -1.79 -20.22
C ASP A 12 -16.96 -1.26 -18.86
N GLY A 13 -16.06 -0.69 -18.05
CA GLY A 13 -16.36 -0.17 -16.71
C GLY A 13 -16.37 -1.22 -15.61
N VAL A 14 -15.99 -2.47 -15.91
CA VAL A 14 -15.88 -3.52 -14.88
C VAL A 14 -14.69 -3.20 -13.99
N THR A 15 -14.92 -3.17 -12.68
CA THR A 15 -13.90 -2.83 -11.69
C THR A 15 -13.38 -4.07 -10.99
N ILE A 16 -12.06 -4.20 -10.94
CA ILE A 16 -11.34 -5.18 -10.12
C ILE A 16 -10.49 -4.45 -9.09
N GLY A 17 -10.18 -5.11 -7.97
CA GLY A 17 -9.34 -4.52 -6.94
C GLY A 17 -8.63 -5.57 -6.08
N GLY A 18 -7.58 -5.12 -5.37
CA GLY A 18 -6.78 -5.99 -4.52
C GLY A 18 -5.47 -5.36 -4.07
N HIS A 19 -4.56 -6.21 -3.60
CA HIS A 19 -3.22 -5.82 -3.20
C HIS A 19 -2.37 -5.47 -4.43
N LEU A 20 -1.73 -4.30 -4.42
CA LEU A 20 -0.89 -3.85 -5.51
C LEU A 20 0.45 -4.58 -5.47
N VAL A 21 0.77 -5.28 -6.55
CA VAL A 21 2.05 -5.98 -6.74
C VAL A 21 2.88 -5.31 -7.84
N SER A 22 4.14 -5.70 -7.98
CA SER A 22 4.98 -5.24 -9.08
C SER A 22 4.40 -5.64 -10.44
N GLY A 23 4.53 -4.76 -11.44
CA GLY A 23 4.11 -5.03 -12.83
C GLY A 23 2.96 -4.14 -13.32
N CYS A 24 2.37 -3.33 -12.45
CA CYS A 24 1.38 -2.31 -12.81
C CYS A 24 2.07 -1.15 -13.56
N LYS A 25 2.08 -1.23 -14.89
CA LYS A 25 2.67 -0.21 -15.76
C LYS A 25 1.66 0.90 -16.02
N MET A 26 2.12 2.14 -15.91
CA MET A 26 1.33 3.30 -16.29
C MET A 26 1.19 3.36 -17.81
N TYR A 27 -0.04 3.59 -18.30
CA TYR A 27 -0.27 3.75 -19.73
C TYR A 27 -0.02 5.21 -20.18
N THR A 28 -0.80 6.15 -19.65
CA THR A 28 -0.69 7.58 -20.00
C THR A 28 -0.05 8.40 -18.89
N THR A 29 -0.66 8.41 -17.70
CA THR A 29 -0.19 9.18 -16.54
C THR A 29 -0.59 8.51 -15.23
N ALA A 30 0.19 8.76 -14.17
CA ALA A 30 -0.17 8.51 -12.78
C ALA A 30 -0.11 9.84 -12.03
N GLU A 31 -1.24 10.31 -11.53
CA GLU A 31 -1.26 11.47 -10.64
C GLU A 31 -1.30 10.95 -9.21
N ILE A 32 -0.22 11.19 -8.47
CA ILE A 32 0.00 10.62 -7.13
C ILE A 32 0.29 11.76 -6.16
N VAL A 33 -0.44 11.78 -5.05
CA VAL A 33 -0.18 12.65 -3.91
C VAL A 33 0.27 11.78 -2.73
N ILE A 34 1.40 12.13 -2.12
CA ILE A 34 1.96 11.43 -0.97
C ILE A 34 1.95 12.39 0.22
N ALA A 35 1.40 11.94 1.34
CA ALA A 35 1.50 12.64 2.61
C ALA A 35 2.63 12.02 3.45
N GLU A 36 3.44 12.87 4.07
CA GLU A 36 4.49 12.50 5.00
C GLU A 36 4.17 13.06 6.39
N PHE A 37 4.47 12.28 7.43
CA PHE A 37 4.28 12.64 8.82
C PHE A 37 5.64 12.56 9.54
N ASP A 38 6.26 13.72 9.75
CA ASP A 38 7.65 13.82 10.22
C ASP A 38 7.85 13.45 11.70
N ASP A 39 6.77 13.37 12.46
CA ASP A 39 6.74 13.10 13.90
C ASP A 39 6.58 11.61 14.25
N VAL A 40 6.44 10.75 13.23
CA VAL A 40 6.27 9.30 13.41
C VAL A 40 7.25 8.48 12.58
N ILE A 41 7.48 7.25 13.02
CA ILE A 41 8.26 6.24 12.30
C ILE A 41 7.36 5.02 12.10
N TYR A 42 7.11 4.67 10.83
CA TYR A 42 6.41 3.44 10.46
C TYR A 42 7.40 2.29 10.28
N LYS A 43 7.14 1.15 10.94
CA LYS A 43 7.89 -0.09 10.77
C LYS A 43 6.95 -1.26 10.44
N ARG A 44 7.53 -2.34 9.90
CA ARG A 44 6.87 -3.63 9.77
C ARG A 44 7.63 -4.61 10.68
N GLU A 45 6.94 -5.23 11.62
CA GLU A 45 7.55 -6.09 12.64
C GLU A 45 6.74 -7.37 12.85
N LEU A 46 7.41 -8.48 13.12
CA LEU A 46 6.75 -9.71 13.55
C LEU A 46 6.29 -9.56 15.01
N LEU A 47 5.01 -9.79 15.26
CA LEU A 47 4.45 -9.79 16.60
C LEU A 47 4.28 -11.24 17.09
N GLU A 48 4.51 -11.48 18.38
CA GLU A 48 4.34 -12.81 18.98
C GLU A 48 2.85 -13.23 18.92
N ASN A 49 2.57 -14.44 18.41
CA ASN A 49 1.23 -15.02 18.24
C ASN A 49 0.28 -14.21 17.32
N ASP A 50 0.81 -13.60 16.26
CA ASP A 50 0.04 -12.76 15.34
C ASP A 50 -0.20 -13.41 13.95
N SER A 51 -0.61 -12.62 12.96
CA SER A 51 -1.03 -12.94 11.59
C SER A 51 -0.07 -13.80 10.76
N GLY A 52 1.16 -14.00 11.22
CA GLY A 52 2.22 -14.67 10.46
C GLY A 52 2.94 -13.77 9.46
N TYR A 53 2.61 -12.48 9.41
CA TYR A 53 3.26 -11.46 8.58
C TYR A 53 3.88 -10.37 9.46
N GLU A 54 4.83 -9.62 8.90
CA GLU A 54 5.29 -8.39 9.56
C GLU A 54 4.18 -7.34 9.49
N GLU A 55 3.67 -6.89 10.63
CA GLU A 55 2.57 -5.93 10.70
C GLU A 55 3.00 -4.50 10.99
N LEU A 56 2.13 -3.54 10.69
CA LEU A 56 2.43 -2.12 10.87
C LEU A 56 2.57 -1.80 12.37
N VAL A 57 3.74 -1.28 12.75
CA VAL A 57 3.98 -0.70 14.07
C VAL A 57 4.37 0.76 13.89
N VAL A 58 3.77 1.64 14.69
CA VAL A 58 3.98 3.08 14.62
C VAL A 58 4.66 3.57 15.89
N TYR A 59 5.80 4.23 15.73
CA TYR A 59 6.53 4.88 16.82
C TYR A 59 6.42 6.39 16.68
N LYS A 60 6.49 7.07 17.81
CA LYS A 60 6.83 8.50 17.80
C LYS A 60 8.32 8.64 17.49
N LYS A 61 8.68 9.63 16.68
CA LYS A 61 10.07 9.99 16.42
C LYS A 61 10.72 10.67 17.62
#